data_AF-A0AAT9LWE1-F1
#
_entry.id   AF-A0AAT9LWE1-F1
#
_cell.length_a   1.000
_cell.length_b   1.000
_cell.length_c   1.000
_cell.angle_alpha   90.00
_cell.angle_beta   90.00
_cell.angle_gamma   90.00
#
_symmetry.space_group_name_H-M   'P 1'
#
loop_
_entity.id
_entity.type
_entity.pdbx_description
1 polymer ?
#
loop_
_entity_poly.entity_id
_entity_poly.type
_entity_poly.pdbx_seq_one_letter_code
_entity_poly.pdbx_strand_id
1 'polypeptide(L)'
;MLATLLAGSSDRAAQAAVRSAVPAWLDAAVRPMQCVGLHGGMAGTLFGLSLIAELHPPVSQLSHRVSGWLGERRFEEFDLISGAAGACLAGYPQPVWFDGEDTGMAHGAAGVLVVSPQPELVDWLLEQSFVDQRRQGWCYGMPGIAWALWTAGARAEAMRYLRILSQTFDPEVNLYGRDADRLGICHGAAGVMLIADAFVHAGVGAARGLRDQMWAYLVERLDVVPTLDETLLMGASGVLAALLTVDGAGRRWLRCLGLR
;
A
#
# COMPACT_ATOMS: atom_id res chain seq x y z
N MET A 1 2.60 -2.13 -12.08
CA MET A 1 3.10 -2.71 -10.81
C MET A 1 3.35 -4.21 -10.96
N LEU A 2 2.36 -5.10 -11.18
CA LEU A 2 2.67 -6.52 -11.40
C LEU A 2 3.65 -6.74 -12.58
N ALA A 3 3.47 -5.97 -13.65
CA ALA A 3 4.40 -5.96 -14.79
C ALA A 3 5.85 -5.64 -14.41
N THR A 4 6.08 -4.76 -13.45
CA THR A 4 7.44 -4.39 -13.01
C THR A 4 8.05 -5.45 -12.09
N LEU A 5 7.23 -6.19 -11.35
CA LEU A 5 7.68 -7.34 -10.56
C LEU A 5 8.07 -8.53 -11.44
N LEU A 6 7.32 -8.75 -12.53
CA LEU A 6 7.54 -9.86 -13.45
C LEU A 6 8.57 -9.58 -14.55
N ALA A 7 9.04 -8.34 -14.71
CA ALA A 7 9.96 -7.97 -15.78
C ALA A 7 11.30 -8.71 -15.72
N GLY A 8 11.76 -9.08 -14.53
CA GLY A 8 12.97 -9.89 -14.33
C GLY A 8 12.75 -11.41 -14.41
N SER A 9 11.51 -11.86 -14.62
CA SER A 9 11.20 -13.29 -14.68
C SER A 9 11.80 -13.94 -15.93
N SER A 10 12.33 -15.16 -15.77
CA SER A 10 12.75 -16.01 -16.88
C SER A 10 11.59 -16.77 -17.53
N ASP A 11 10.39 -16.69 -16.96
CA ASP A 11 9.18 -17.33 -17.48
C ASP A 11 8.68 -16.61 -18.76
N ARG A 12 8.59 -17.37 -19.86
CA ARG A 12 8.17 -16.85 -21.17
C ARG A 12 6.72 -16.38 -21.19
N ALA A 13 5.82 -17.03 -20.47
CA ALA A 13 4.42 -16.64 -20.39
C ALA A 13 4.28 -15.35 -19.59
N ALA A 14 4.99 -15.21 -18.47
CA ALA A 14 5.05 -13.97 -17.71
C ALA A 14 5.58 -12.81 -18.57
N GLN A 15 6.69 -13.00 -19.29
CA GLN A 15 7.23 -11.98 -20.19
C GLN A 15 6.27 -11.60 -21.33
N ALA A 16 5.54 -12.57 -21.90
CA ALA A 16 4.52 -12.30 -22.91
C ALA A 16 3.36 -11.47 -22.33
N ALA A 17 2.88 -11.80 -21.13
CA ALA A 17 1.85 -11.04 -20.44
C ALA A 17 2.30 -9.60 -20.16
N VAL A 18 3.53 -9.40 -19.67
CA VAL A 18 4.10 -8.05 -19.45
C VAL A 18 4.14 -7.24 -20.74
N ARG A 19 4.65 -7.82 -21.83
CA ARG A 19 4.72 -7.14 -23.15
C ARG A 19 3.35 -6.73 -23.69
N SER A 20 2.31 -7.51 -23.40
CA SER A 20 0.94 -7.20 -23.81
C SER A 20 0.28 -6.15 -22.91
N ALA A 21 0.50 -6.22 -21.61
CA ALA A 21 -0.21 -5.39 -20.63
C ALA A 21 0.28 -3.94 -20.58
N VAL A 22 1.58 -3.71 -20.74
CA VAL A 22 2.17 -2.36 -20.61
C VAL A 22 1.62 -1.37 -21.65
N PRO A 23 1.55 -1.67 -22.95
CA PRO A 23 0.97 -0.77 -23.94
C PRO A 23 -0.52 -0.48 -23.69
N ALA A 24 -1.29 -1.50 -23.32
CA ALA A 24 -2.72 -1.35 -23.02
C ALA A 24 -2.95 -0.44 -21.81
N TRP A 25 -2.15 -0.61 -20.75
CA TRP A 25 -2.21 0.27 -19.59
C TRP A 25 -1.81 1.71 -19.94
N LEU A 26 -0.76 1.91 -20.77
CA LEU A 26 -0.32 3.25 -21.19
C LEU A 26 -1.41 3.99 -22.00
N ASP A 27 -2.15 3.31 -22.87
CA ASP A 27 -3.27 3.92 -23.62
C ASP A 27 -4.40 4.40 -22.69
N ALA A 28 -4.68 3.64 -21.63
CA ALA A 28 -5.66 4.03 -20.62
C ALA A 28 -5.13 5.16 -19.70
N ALA A 29 -3.87 5.06 -19.28
CA ALA A 29 -3.24 5.93 -18.29
C ALA A 29 -3.15 7.40 -18.72
N VAL A 30 -3.07 7.68 -20.03
CA VAL A 30 -2.99 9.05 -20.56
C VAL A 30 -4.35 9.74 -20.70
N ARG A 31 -5.45 9.06 -20.39
CA ARG A 31 -6.80 9.65 -20.42
C ARG A 31 -7.03 10.47 -19.14
N PRO A 32 -7.41 11.75 -19.22
CA PRO A 32 -7.68 12.55 -18.03
C PRO A 32 -8.81 11.95 -17.20
N MET A 33 -8.54 11.71 -15.92
CA MET A 33 -9.55 11.38 -14.92
C MET A 33 -9.86 12.63 -14.09
N GLN A 34 -11.10 12.77 -13.60
CA GLN A 34 -11.45 13.88 -12.72
C GLN A 34 -10.78 13.76 -11.34
N CYS A 35 -10.50 12.54 -10.88
CA CYS A 35 -9.97 12.27 -9.55
C CYS A 35 -8.44 12.51 -9.48
N VAL A 36 -7.99 13.20 -8.42
CA VAL A 36 -6.58 13.51 -8.18
C VAL A 36 -5.82 12.42 -7.43
N GLY A 37 -6.54 11.53 -6.73
CA GLY A 37 -6.00 10.58 -5.75
C GLY A 37 -4.97 9.56 -6.26
N LEU A 38 -4.25 8.97 -5.29
CA LEU A 38 -3.26 7.92 -5.55
C LEU A 38 -3.94 6.60 -5.97
N HIS A 39 -5.06 6.27 -5.35
CA HIS A 39 -5.80 5.05 -5.64
C HIS A 39 -7.05 5.42 -6.44
N GLY A 40 -6.98 5.28 -7.77
CA GLY A 40 -8.08 5.58 -8.69
C GLY A 40 -8.03 6.96 -9.37
N GLY A 41 -6.97 7.74 -9.17
CA GLY A 41 -6.81 9.07 -9.76
C GLY A 41 -5.47 9.31 -10.45
N MET A 42 -5.24 10.57 -10.85
CA MET A 42 -4.09 10.97 -11.65
C MET A 42 -2.75 10.89 -10.88
N ALA A 43 -2.74 10.98 -9.55
CA ALA A 43 -1.54 10.67 -8.78
C ALA A 43 -1.18 9.17 -8.88
N GLY A 44 -2.17 8.28 -8.92
CA GLY A 44 -1.95 6.86 -9.21
C GLY A 44 -1.33 6.61 -10.58
N THR A 45 -1.82 7.32 -11.60
CA THR A 45 -1.21 7.34 -12.93
C THR A 45 0.25 7.79 -12.89
N LEU A 46 0.54 8.91 -12.22
CA LEU A 46 1.90 9.42 -12.06
C LEU A 46 2.82 8.38 -11.41
N PHE A 47 2.34 7.74 -10.35
CA PHE A 47 3.07 6.67 -9.68
C PHE A 47 3.34 5.49 -10.61
N GLY A 48 2.33 5.02 -11.33
CA GLY A 48 2.46 3.92 -12.30
C GLY A 48 3.46 4.21 -13.42
N LEU A 49 3.44 5.44 -13.96
CA LEU A 49 4.42 5.90 -14.95
C LEU A 49 5.84 5.87 -14.39
N SER A 50 6.03 6.26 -13.12
CA SER A 50 7.34 6.21 -12.47
C SER A 50 7.89 4.78 -12.35
N LEU A 51 7.03 3.79 -12.08
CA LEU A 51 7.43 2.38 -12.02
C LEU A 51 7.78 1.85 -13.41
N ILE A 52 6.98 2.18 -14.43
CA ILE A 52 7.19 1.69 -15.80
C ILE A 52 8.41 2.35 -16.46
N ALA A 53 8.74 3.58 -16.09
CA ALA A 53 9.92 4.28 -16.63
C ALA A 53 11.23 3.52 -16.38
N GLU A 54 11.29 2.61 -15.40
CA GLU A 54 12.43 1.72 -15.18
C GLU A 54 12.62 0.71 -16.32
N LEU A 55 11.51 0.23 -16.90
CA LEU A 55 11.50 -0.71 -18.02
C LEU A 55 11.55 0.01 -19.37
N HIS A 56 10.92 1.19 -19.43
CA HIS A 56 10.77 1.98 -20.64
C HIS A 56 11.06 3.47 -20.35
N PRO A 57 12.34 3.88 -20.30
CA PRO A 57 12.74 5.24 -19.93
C PRO A 57 12.00 6.40 -20.66
N PRO A 58 11.63 6.28 -21.95
CA PRO A 58 10.86 7.32 -22.63
C PRO A 58 9.50 7.65 -21.99
N VAL A 59 8.89 6.73 -21.24
CA VAL A 59 7.62 6.94 -20.53
C VAL A 59 7.70 8.06 -19.49
N SER A 60 8.90 8.38 -19.00
CA SER A 60 9.13 9.48 -18.05
C SER A 60 8.64 10.84 -18.57
N GLN A 61 8.58 11.05 -19.89
CA GLN A 61 8.05 12.28 -20.49
C GLN A 61 6.56 12.49 -20.19
N LEU A 62 5.80 11.40 -20.02
CA LEU A 62 4.37 11.47 -19.69
C LEU A 62 4.16 11.93 -18.25
N SER A 63 5.09 11.64 -17.34
CA SER A 63 5.01 12.06 -15.94
C SER A 63 4.93 13.58 -15.81
N HIS A 64 5.66 14.34 -16.65
CA HIS A 64 5.58 15.80 -16.64
C HIS A 64 4.18 16.33 -17.00
N ARG A 65 3.48 15.69 -17.94
CA ARG A 65 2.11 16.09 -18.31
C ARG A 65 1.13 15.84 -17.17
N VAL A 66 1.25 14.69 -16.52
CA VAL A 66 0.40 14.34 -15.38
C VAL A 66 0.66 15.25 -14.18
N SER A 67 1.94 15.55 -13.88
CA SER A 67 2.29 16.50 -12.82
C SER A 67 1.80 17.92 -13.10
N GLY A 68 1.87 18.37 -14.37
CA GLY A 68 1.30 19.65 -14.79
C GLY A 68 -0.21 19.69 -14.59
N TRP A 69 -0.91 18.63 -15.00
CA TRP A 69 -2.34 18.48 -14.76
C TRP A 69 -2.67 18.54 -13.27
N LEU A 70 -1.93 17.83 -12.40
CA LEU A 70 -2.14 17.84 -10.95
C LEU A 70 -1.94 19.24 -10.34
N GLY A 71 -0.96 20.01 -10.82
CA GLY A 71 -0.67 21.36 -10.33
C GLY A 71 -1.73 22.42 -10.58
N GLU A 72 -2.70 22.12 -11.45
CA GLU A 72 -3.85 22.97 -11.70
C GLU A 72 -5.08 22.59 -10.86
N ARG A 73 -4.95 21.63 -9.92
CA ARG A 73 -6.07 21.15 -9.09
C ARG A 73 -5.78 21.37 -7.62
N ARG A 74 -6.86 21.45 -6.85
CA ARG A 74 -6.81 21.48 -5.40
C ARG A 74 -7.07 20.08 -4.85
N PHE A 75 -6.32 19.71 -3.82
CA PHE A 75 -6.65 18.55 -2.99
C PHE A 75 -7.63 18.99 -1.91
N GLU A 76 -8.78 18.33 -1.85
CA GLU A 76 -9.81 18.56 -0.83
C GLU A 76 -9.67 17.60 0.35
N GLU A 77 -9.12 16.41 0.08
CA GLU A 77 -8.85 15.37 1.07
C GLU A 77 -7.38 15.36 1.46
N PHE A 78 -7.06 15.03 2.71
CA PHE A 78 -5.68 14.90 3.19
C PHE A 78 -5.07 13.51 3.02
N ASP A 79 -5.91 12.49 2.82
CA ASP A 79 -5.57 11.10 3.05
C ASP A 79 -4.64 10.40 2.01
N LEU A 80 -4.38 9.10 2.20
CA LEU A 80 -3.57 8.29 1.30
C LEU A 80 -4.29 7.82 0.03
N ILE A 81 -5.62 7.66 0.08
CA ILE A 81 -6.40 7.07 -1.00
C ILE A 81 -6.66 8.11 -2.08
N SER A 82 -7.34 9.17 -1.70
CA SER A 82 -7.89 10.21 -2.56
C SER A 82 -7.17 11.54 -2.41
N GLY A 83 -6.44 11.71 -1.29
CA GLY A 83 -5.99 13.00 -0.82
C GLY A 83 -4.51 13.29 -0.96
N ALA A 84 -4.11 14.25 -0.14
CA ALA A 84 -2.86 14.95 -0.31
C ALA A 84 -1.62 14.09 -0.01
N ALA A 85 -1.69 13.29 1.04
CA ALA A 85 -0.64 12.36 1.43
C ALA A 85 -0.38 11.32 0.33
N GLY A 86 -1.44 10.82 -0.31
CA GLY A 86 -1.34 9.90 -1.45
C GLY A 86 -0.57 10.51 -2.63
N ALA A 87 -0.81 11.77 -2.97
CA ALA A 87 -0.08 12.45 -4.05
C ALA A 87 1.43 12.60 -3.74
N CYS A 88 1.78 12.91 -2.48
CA CYS A 88 3.18 12.92 -2.05
C CYS A 88 3.86 11.55 -2.20
N LEU A 89 3.14 10.46 -1.91
CA LEU A 89 3.64 9.10 -2.16
C LEU A 89 3.77 8.78 -3.66
N ALA A 90 2.91 9.33 -4.51
CA ALA A 90 3.06 9.25 -5.96
C ALA A 90 4.29 9.99 -6.51
N GLY A 91 4.95 10.81 -5.68
CA GLY A 91 6.06 11.65 -6.11
C GLY A 91 5.63 13.03 -6.60
N TYR A 92 4.42 13.48 -6.25
CA TYR A 92 3.95 14.84 -6.44
C TYR A 92 4.06 15.62 -5.13
N PRO A 93 5.10 16.46 -4.93
CA PRO A 93 5.30 17.17 -3.67
C PRO A 93 4.25 18.26 -3.48
N GLN A 94 3.61 18.28 -2.31
CA GLN A 94 2.66 19.31 -1.93
C GLN A 94 2.46 19.34 -0.40
N PRO A 95 1.82 20.39 0.16
CA PRO A 95 1.47 20.42 1.56
C PRO A 95 0.53 19.27 1.95
N VAL A 96 0.76 18.69 3.12
CA VAL A 96 -0.10 17.68 3.74
C VAL A 96 -0.53 18.20 5.10
N TRP A 97 -1.81 18.07 5.41
CA TRP A 97 -2.39 18.44 6.71
C TRP A 97 -3.15 17.25 7.28
N PHE A 98 -3.65 17.39 8.50
CA PHE A 98 -4.63 16.47 9.07
C PHE A 98 -5.78 17.31 9.64
N ASP A 99 -7.00 17.00 9.21
CA ASP A 99 -8.23 17.67 9.65
C ASP A 99 -9.36 16.63 9.69
N GLY A 100 -9.22 15.65 10.59
CA GLY A 100 -10.15 14.54 10.70
C GLY A 100 -10.08 13.83 12.05
N GLU A 101 -10.88 12.78 12.19
CA GLU A 101 -10.97 11.98 13.43
C GLU A 101 -10.48 10.53 13.23
N ASP A 102 -10.22 10.14 11.98
CA ASP A 102 -9.78 8.79 11.65
C ASP A 102 -8.32 8.56 12.03
N THR A 103 -8.04 7.41 12.64
CA THR A 103 -6.68 6.99 13.03
C THR A 103 -5.98 6.15 11.96
N GLY A 104 -6.72 5.64 10.98
CA GLY A 104 -6.26 4.65 10.01
C GLY A 104 -5.20 5.13 9.03
N MET A 105 -4.55 4.18 8.36
CA MET A 105 -3.58 4.45 7.30
C MET A 105 -4.25 5.00 6.04
N ALA A 106 -5.42 4.48 5.66
CA ALA A 106 -6.06 4.83 4.39
C ALA A 106 -6.60 6.27 4.41
N HIS A 107 -7.37 6.62 5.44
CA HIS A 107 -8.14 7.86 5.52
C HIS A 107 -7.80 8.75 6.74
N GLY A 108 -6.77 8.40 7.51
CA GLY A 108 -6.55 8.97 8.84
C GLY A 108 -5.13 9.45 9.14
N ALA A 109 -4.91 9.76 10.41
CA ALA A 109 -3.66 10.31 10.95
C ALA A 109 -2.44 9.44 10.64
N ALA A 110 -2.56 8.10 10.71
CA ALA A 110 -1.46 7.20 10.38
C ALA A 110 -0.98 7.39 8.93
N GLY A 111 -1.90 7.62 7.99
CA GLY A 111 -1.60 7.90 6.59
C GLY A 111 -0.87 9.23 6.37
N VAL A 112 -1.23 10.25 7.15
CA VAL A 112 -0.51 11.53 7.15
C VAL A 112 0.89 11.36 7.72
N LEU A 113 1.05 10.66 8.84
CA LEU A 113 2.33 10.49 9.54
C LEU A 113 3.39 9.76 8.72
N VAL A 114 3.02 8.78 7.88
CA VAL A 114 3.99 8.09 7.00
C VAL A 114 4.57 9.01 5.91
N VAL A 115 3.92 10.15 5.64
CA VAL A 115 4.35 11.14 4.66
C VAL A 115 4.98 12.36 5.34
N SER A 116 4.32 12.87 6.38
CA SER A 116 4.66 14.11 7.08
C SER A 116 4.61 13.86 8.61
N PRO A 117 5.71 13.35 9.20
CA PRO A 117 5.80 13.13 10.64
C PRO A 117 5.64 14.45 11.41
N GLN A 118 4.70 14.46 12.35
CA GLN A 118 4.30 15.62 13.15
C GLN A 118 4.20 15.17 14.61
N PRO A 119 5.02 15.70 15.54
CA PRO A 119 5.02 15.28 16.95
C PRO A 119 3.63 15.35 17.61
N GLU A 120 2.93 16.45 17.40
CA GLU A 120 1.58 16.69 17.91
C GLU A 120 0.56 15.67 17.40
N LEU A 121 0.70 15.22 16.15
CA LEU A 121 -0.17 14.21 15.56
C LEU A 121 0.18 12.80 16.04
N VAL A 122 1.45 12.55 16.38
CA VAL A 122 1.87 11.31 17.04
C VAL A 122 1.22 11.22 18.42
N ASP A 123 1.31 12.29 19.23
CA ASP A 123 0.70 12.33 20.56
C ASP A 123 -0.82 12.12 20.48
N TRP A 124 -1.49 12.84 19.57
CA TRP A 124 -2.92 12.66 19.31
C TRP A 124 -3.26 11.22 18.90
N LEU A 125 -2.49 10.61 17.98
CA LEU A 125 -2.74 9.24 17.54
C LEU A 125 -2.56 8.23 18.67
N LEU A 126 -1.59 8.45 19.57
CA LEU A 126 -1.39 7.59 20.74
C LEU A 126 -2.54 7.68 21.74
N GLU A 127 -3.15 8.85 21.90
CA GLU A 127 -4.34 9.04 22.74
C GLU A 127 -5.59 8.41 22.13
N GLN A 128 -5.75 8.49 20.81
CA GLN A 128 -6.95 8.00 20.10
C GLN A 128 -6.88 6.52 19.69
N SER A 129 -5.69 5.91 19.63
CA SER A 129 -5.53 4.54 19.17
C SER A 129 -6.00 3.53 20.23
N PHE A 130 -7.32 3.33 20.28
CA PHE A 130 -7.94 2.25 21.04
C PHE A 130 -7.56 0.89 20.43
N VAL A 131 -7.07 -0.01 21.29
CA VAL A 131 -6.52 -1.33 20.92
C VAL A 131 -7.63 -2.38 20.66
N ASP A 132 -8.91 -2.00 20.71
CA ASP A 132 -10.05 -2.92 20.63
C ASP A 132 -10.84 -2.79 19.32
N GLN A 133 -10.15 -2.98 18.20
CA GLN A 133 -10.80 -3.19 16.90
C GLN A 133 -10.69 -4.66 16.50
N ARG A 134 -11.84 -5.30 16.22
CA ARG A 134 -11.83 -6.68 15.68
C ARG A 134 -11.16 -6.75 14.31
N ARG A 135 -11.39 -5.74 13.46
CA ARG A 135 -10.72 -5.62 12.15
C ARG A 135 -9.28 -5.20 12.35
N GLN A 136 -8.36 -5.93 11.74
CA GLN A 136 -6.94 -5.53 11.71
C GLN A 136 -6.46 -5.61 10.25
N GLY A 137 -6.18 -4.45 9.66
CA GLY A 137 -5.77 -4.35 8.27
C GLY A 137 -4.74 -3.25 8.05
N TRP A 138 -4.30 -3.11 6.80
CA TRP A 138 -3.47 -1.98 6.40
C TRP A 138 -4.25 -0.67 6.53
N CYS A 139 -5.47 -0.60 5.99
CA CYS A 139 -6.27 0.63 5.91
C CYS A 139 -6.65 1.19 7.29
N TYR A 140 -7.00 0.31 8.24
CA TYR A 140 -7.48 0.65 9.58
C TYR A 140 -7.06 -0.45 10.56
N GLY A 141 -6.76 -0.03 11.79
CA GLY A 141 -6.33 -0.92 12.87
C GLY A 141 -4.83 -0.81 13.17
N MET A 142 -4.40 -1.65 14.12
CA MET A 142 -3.04 -1.66 14.64
C MET A 142 -1.96 -1.87 13.58
N PRO A 143 -2.11 -2.69 12.50
CA PRO A 143 -1.02 -2.91 11.57
C PRO A 143 -0.54 -1.61 10.93
N GLY A 144 -1.47 -0.84 10.34
CA GLY A 144 -1.14 0.44 9.71
C GLY A 144 -0.62 1.45 10.73
N ILE A 145 -1.28 1.57 11.88
CA ILE A 145 -0.90 2.51 12.96
C ILE A 145 0.52 2.20 13.48
N ALA A 146 0.84 0.93 13.73
CA ALA A 146 2.16 0.53 14.21
C ALA A 146 3.26 0.93 13.22
N TRP A 147 3.04 0.72 11.93
CA TRP A 147 3.99 1.15 10.90
C TRP A 147 4.14 2.67 10.85
N ALA A 148 3.03 3.42 10.90
CA ALA A 148 3.07 4.88 10.92
C ALA A 148 3.88 5.42 12.11
N LEU A 149 3.61 4.92 13.32
CA LEU A 149 4.36 5.27 14.53
C LEU A 149 5.84 4.93 14.40
N TRP A 150 6.18 3.77 13.83
CA TRP A 150 7.56 3.38 13.57
C TRP A 150 8.28 4.40 12.67
N THR A 151 7.65 4.76 11.55
CA THR A 151 8.20 5.72 10.59
C THR A 151 8.29 7.14 11.14
N ALA A 152 7.36 7.52 12.03
CA ALA A 152 7.36 8.82 12.70
C ALA A 152 8.34 8.90 13.88
N GLY A 153 9.00 7.80 14.26
CA GLY A 153 10.02 7.77 15.30
C GLY A 153 9.53 7.32 16.69
N ALA A 154 8.23 7.08 16.87
CA ALA A 154 7.62 6.51 18.08
C ALA A 154 7.84 4.99 18.16
N ARG A 155 9.13 4.59 18.20
CA ARG A 155 9.54 3.19 18.04
C ARG A 155 9.07 2.29 19.18
N ALA A 156 9.03 2.78 20.41
CA ALA A 156 8.65 1.96 21.56
C ALA A 156 7.17 1.54 21.49
N GLU A 157 6.30 2.49 21.13
CA GLU A 157 4.87 2.31 20.96
C GLU A 157 4.56 1.44 19.75
N ALA A 158 5.24 1.69 18.62
CA ALA A 158 5.15 0.84 17.44
C ALA A 158 5.52 -0.63 17.76
N MET A 159 6.61 -0.84 18.51
CA MET A 159 7.02 -2.17 18.95
C MET A 159 6.05 -2.81 19.95
N ARG A 160 5.35 -2.02 20.77
CA ARG A 160 4.29 -2.51 21.64
C ARG A 160 3.12 -3.04 20.80
N TYR A 161 2.65 -2.27 19.82
CA TYR A 161 1.53 -2.67 18.95
C TYR A 161 1.87 -3.87 18.07
N LEU A 162 3.07 -3.88 17.48
CA LEU A 162 3.55 -5.05 16.73
C LEU A 162 3.58 -6.31 17.59
N ARG A 163 3.99 -6.21 18.86
CA ARG A 163 4.04 -7.36 19.76
C ARG A 163 2.65 -7.90 20.09
N ILE A 164 1.68 -7.01 20.34
CA ILE A 164 0.28 -7.38 20.53
C ILE A 164 -0.23 -8.10 19.28
N LEU A 165 -0.05 -7.48 18.10
CA LEU A 165 -0.42 -8.09 16.82
C LEU A 165 0.17 -9.48 16.64
N SER A 166 1.48 -9.65 16.81
CA SER A 166 2.14 -10.95 16.66
C SER A 166 1.68 -12.00 17.67
N GLN A 167 1.08 -11.61 18.80
CA GLN A 167 0.61 -12.52 19.85
C GLN A 167 -0.88 -12.85 19.73
N THR A 168 -1.69 -11.92 19.23
CA THR A 168 -3.16 -12.02 19.29
C THR A 168 -3.82 -12.07 17.92
N PHE A 169 -3.08 -11.88 16.82
CA PHE A 169 -3.67 -11.89 15.48
C PHE A 169 -4.10 -13.30 15.09
N ASP A 170 -5.39 -13.44 14.82
CA ASP A 170 -6.01 -14.66 14.30
C ASP A 170 -6.70 -14.31 12.97
N PRO A 171 -6.24 -14.87 11.83
CA PRO A 171 -6.86 -14.64 10.52
C PRO A 171 -8.36 -14.91 10.49
N GLU A 172 -8.84 -15.88 11.27
CA GLU A 172 -10.26 -16.24 11.27
C GLU A 172 -11.13 -15.25 12.06
N VAL A 173 -10.52 -14.49 12.96
CA VAL A 173 -11.19 -13.46 13.76
C VAL A 173 -11.00 -12.07 13.16
N ASN A 174 -9.79 -11.76 12.71
CA ASN A 174 -9.38 -10.41 12.34
C ASN A 174 -9.61 -10.10 10.85
N LEU A 175 -9.65 -11.13 9.99
CA LEU A 175 -9.97 -10.99 8.57
C LEU A 175 -11.41 -11.44 8.32
N TYR A 176 -12.27 -10.55 7.85
CA TYR A 176 -13.68 -10.85 7.61
C TYR A 176 -14.16 -10.34 6.25
N GLY A 177 -15.31 -10.83 5.82
CA GLY A 177 -15.91 -10.53 4.53
C GLY A 177 -15.69 -11.67 3.54
N ARG A 178 -15.75 -11.33 2.25
CA ARG A 178 -15.56 -12.28 1.15
C ARG A 178 -14.08 -12.57 0.93
N ASP A 179 -13.75 -13.47 0.02
CA ASP A 179 -12.36 -13.82 -0.29
C ASP A 179 -11.51 -12.59 -0.66
N ALA A 180 -12.05 -11.67 -1.47
CA ALA A 180 -11.37 -10.41 -1.79
C ALA A 180 -11.04 -9.59 -0.52
N ASP A 181 -11.97 -9.54 0.44
CA ASP A 181 -11.78 -8.83 1.71
C ASP A 181 -10.72 -9.49 2.60
N ARG A 182 -10.69 -10.82 2.61
CA ARG A 182 -9.79 -11.59 3.46
C ARG A 182 -8.40 -11.72 2.87
N LEU A 183 -8.26 -11.77 1.56
CA LEU A 183 -6.97 -11.98 0.88
C LEU A 183 -6.30 -10.66 0.49
N GLY A 184 -7.08 -9.61 0.17
CA GLY A 184 -6.61 -8.35 -0.39
C GLY A 184 -5.63 -7.55 0.49
N ILE A 185 -5.10 -6.47 -0.07
CA ILE A 185 -4.16 -5.58 0.62
C ILE A 185 -4.90 -4.65 1.59
N CYS A 186 -6.05 -4.10 1.20
CA CYS A 186 -6.71 -3.02 1.94
C CYS A 186 -6.90 -3.40 3.42
N HIS A 187 -7.50 -4.56 3.65
CA HIS A 187 -7.86 -5.06 4.97
C HIS A 187 -7.74 -6.57 5.10
N GLY A 188 -7.01 -7.20 4.19
CA GLY A 188 -6.80 -8.64 4.15
C GLY A 188 -5.38 -9.05 4.54
N ALA A 189 -5.13 -10.35 4.39
CA ALA A 189 -3.86 -10.99 4.73
C ALA A 189 -2.67 -10.39 3.96
N ALA A 190 -2.83 -10.01 2.68
CA ALA A 190 -1.74 -9.42 1.91
C ALA A 190 -1.26 -8.09 2.51
N GLY A 191 -2.16 -7.25 3.02
CA GLY A 191 -1.79 -5.98 3.66
C GLY A 191 -1.05 -6.18 4.97
N VAL A 192 -1.56 -7.07 5.82
CA VAL A 192 -0.93 -7.42 7.10
C VAL A 192 0.45 -8.04 6.87
N MET A 193 0.56 -8.94 5.88
CA MET A 193 1.83 -9.54 5.47
C MET A 193 2.85 -8.47 5.07
N LEU A 194 2.46 -7.50 4.23
CA LEU A 194 3.35 -6.45 3.75
C LEU A 194 3.82 -5.51 4.87
N ILE A 195 2.97 -5.21 5.85
CA ILE A 195 3.36 -4.43 7.04
C ILE A 195 4.38 -5.22 7.87
N ALA A 196 4.08 -6.49 8.17
CA ALA A 196 5.00 -7.33 8.92
C ALA A 196 6.35 -7.48 8.19
N ASP A 197 6.32 -7.63 6.87
CA ASP A 197 7.51 -7.67 6.05
C ASP A 197 8.28 -6.34 6.03
N ALA A 198 7.61 -5.19 6.02
CA ALA A 198 8.26 -3.88 6.14
C ALA A 198 9.03 -3.75 7.47
N PHE A 199 8.46 -4.25 8.58
CA PHE A 199 9.17 -4.34 9.85
C PHE A 199 10.38 -5.30 9.80
N VAL A 200 10.23 -6.48 9.19
CA VAL A 200 11.36 -7.41 9.00
C VAL A 200 12.48 -6.74 8.19
N HIS A 201 12.14 -6.02 7.13
CA HIS A 201 13.08 -5.29 6.30
C HIS A 201 13.78 -4.16 7.07
N ALA A 202 13.08 -3.51 7.99
CA ALA A 202 13.62 -2.52 8.92
C ALA A 202 14.46 -3.13 10.07
N GLY A 203 14.73 -4.44 10.05
CA GLY A 203 15.55 -5.14 11.05
C GLY A 203 14.79 -5.64 12.27
N VAL A 204 13.46 -5.55 12.28
CA VAL A 204 12.61 -6.00 13.40
C VAL A 204 12.23 -7.46 13.22
N GLY A 205 13.09 -8.36 13.71
CA GLY A 205 12.90 -9.81 13.56
C GLY A 205 11.60 -10.36 14.18
N ALA A 206 11.03 -9.67 15.19
CA ALA A 206 9.79 -10.08 15.86
C ALA A 206 8.55 -10.08 14.94
N ALA A 207 8.60 -9.37 13.81
CA ALA A 207 7.52 -9.37 12.82
C ALA A 207 7.49 -10.60 11.91
N ARG A 208 8.56 -11.42 11.91
CA ARG A 208 8.70 -12.56 11.00
C ARG A 208 7.58 -13.59 11.16
N GLY A 209 7.18 -13.90 12.39
CA GLY A 209 6.12 -14.87 12.65
C GLY A 209 4.79 -14.48 12.02
N LEU A 210 4.37 -13.23 12.20
CA LEU A 210 3.13 -12.71 11.60
C LEU A 210 3.21 -12.68 10.07
N ARG A 211 4.35 -12.26 9.51
CA ARG A 211 4.58 -12.28 8.06
C ARG A 211 4.43 -13.70 7.49
N ASP A 212 5.12 -14.67 8.09
CA ASP A 212 5.15 -16.04 7.60
C ASP A 212 3.78 -16.73 7.76
N GLN A 213 3.04 -16.40 8.83
CA GLN A 213 1.65 -16.84 9.02
C GLN A 213 0.73 -16.32 7.91
N MET A 214 0.80 -15.03 7.57
CA MET A 214 -0.02 -14.47 6.49
C MET A 214 0.38 -15.00 5.12
N TRP A 215 1.68 -15.22 4.91
CA TRP A 215 2.18 -15.86 3.69
C TRP A 215 1.60 -17.27 3.54
N ALA A 216 1.64 -18.09 4.58
CA ALA A 216 1.07 -19.44 4.56
C ALA A 216 -0.45 -19.39 4.28
N TYR A 217 -1.17 -18.49 4.97
CA TYR A 217 -2.61 -18.29 4.79
C TYR A 217 -2.99 -17.96 3.33
N LEU A 218 -2.20 -17.12 2.66
CA LEU A 218 -2.37 -16.77 1.24
C LEU A 218 -2.01 -17.93 0.30
N VAL A 219 -0.91 -18.63 0.57
CA VAL A 219 -0.43 -19.75 -0.26
C VAL A 219 -1.42 -20.92 -0.26
N GLU A 220 -2.01 -21.21 0.90
CA GLU A 220 -3.06 -22.23 1.04
C GLU A 220 -4.34 -21.91 0.24
N ARG A 221 -4.52 -20.65 -0.20
CA ARG A 221 -5.71 -20.15 -0.90
C ARG A 221 -5.40 -19.60 -2.29
N LEU A 222 -4.28 -20.03 -2.89
CA LEU A 222 -3.88 -19.60 -4.23
C LEU A 222 -4.89 -20.01 -5.31
N ASP A 223 -5.65 -21.08 -5.09
CA ASP A 223 -6.72 -21.55 -5.97
C ASP A 223 -7.88 -20.55 -6.09
N VAL A 224 -8.08 -19.71 -5.08
CA VAL A 224 -9.14 -18.68 -5.06
C VAL A 224 -8.71 -17.41 -5.82
N VAL A 225 -7.40 -17.12 -5.88
CA VAL A 225 -6.86 -15.88 -6.46
C VAL A 225 -7.35 -15.59 -7.88
N PRO A 226 -7.45 -16.56 -8.82
CA PRO A 226 -7.97 -16.32 -10.17
C PRO A 226 -9.44 -15.86 -10.23
N THR A 227 -10.20 -16.02 -9.13
CA THR A 227 -11.62 -15.59 -9.06
C THR A 227 -11.79 -14.15 -8.60
N LEU A 228 -10.72 -13.52 -8.10
CA LEU A 228 -10.72 -12.14 -7.65
C LEU A 228 -10.68 -11.19 -8.85
N ASP A 229 -11.08 -9.93 -8.64
CA ASP A 229 -10.85 -8.89 -9.63
C ASP A 229 -9.35 -8.60 -9.81
N GLU A 230 -9.00 -7.76 -10.79
CA GLU A 230 -7.60 -7.45 -11.11
C GLU A 230 -7.06 -6.22 -10.36
N THR A 231 -7.77 -5.72 -9.35
CA THR A 231 -7.41 -4.48 -8.65
C THR A 231 -6.22 -4.66 -7.70
N LEU A 232 -5.56 -3.55 -7.36
CA LEU A 232 -4.43 -3.56 -6.43
C LEU A 232 -4.87 -3.81 -4.98
N LEU A 233 -5.89 -3.11 -4.50
CA LEU A 233 -6.20 -3.12 -3.07
C LEU A 233 -6.98 -4.36 -2.64
N MET A 234 -7.76 -4.95 -3.54
CA MET A 234 -8.69 -6.05 -3.22
C MET A 234 -8.52 -7.29 -4.10
N GLY A 235 -7.87 -7.11 -5.25
CA GLY A 235 -7.81 -8.11 -6.30
C GLY A 235 -6.58 -9.00 -6.31
N ALA A 236 -6.57 -9.92 -7.27
CA ALA A 236 -5.49 -10.86 -7.56
C ALA A 236 -4.15 -10.15 -7.76
N SER A 237 -4.15 -9.00 -8.46
CA SER A 237 -2.95 -8.21 -8.72
C SER A 237 -2.24 -7.80 -7.44
N GLY A 238 -2.99 -7.40 -6.41
CA GLY A 238 -2.44 -7.05 -5.10
C GLY A 238 -1.87 -8.23 -4.34
N VAL A 239 -2.63 -9.33 -4.29
CA VAL A 239 -2.22 -10.56 -3.60
C VAL A 239 -0.93 -11.12 -4.19
N LEU A 240 -0.88 -11.26 -5.53
CA LEU A 240 0.30 -11.76 -6.23
C LEU A 240 1.51 -10.84 -6.07
N ALA A 241 1.29 -9.52 -6.14
CA ALA A 241 2.35 -8.55 -5.92
C ALA A 241 2.93 -8.65 -4.50
N ALA A 242 2.09 -8.83 -3.50
CA ALA A 242 2.50 -8.99 -2.12
C ALA A 242 3.36 -10.26 -1.93
N LEU A 243 2.90 -11.40 -2.47
CA LEU A 243 3.63 -12.67 -2.41
C LEU A 243 5.00 -12.57 -3.10
N LEU A 244 5.03 -12.07 -4.34
CA LEU A 244 6.28 -11.86 -5.08
C LEU A 244 7.26 -10.95 -4.33
N THR A 245 6.75 -9.89 -3.70
CA THR A 245 7.57 -8.93 -2.95
C THR A 245 8.20 -9.55 -1.71
N VAL A 246 7.45 -10.38 -0.97
CA VAL A 246 7.98 -11.13 0.19
C VAL A 246 8.98 -12.20 -0.26
N ASP A 247 8.83 -12.74 -1.47
CA ASP A 247 9.76 -13.68 -2.11
C ASP A 247 10.99 -12.99 -2.77
N GLY A 248 11.16 -11.69 -2.55
CA GLY A 248 12.36 -10.94 -2.96
C GLY A 248 12.25 -10.15 -4.26
N ALA A 249 11.05 -10.04 -4.85
CA ALA A 249 10.82 -9.13 -5.97
C ALA A 249 10.93 -7.65 -5.55
N GLY A 250 10.99 -6.76 -6.55
CA GLY A 250 11.22 -5.32 -6.33
C GLY A 250 10.19 -4.65 -5.42
N ARG A 251 10.66 -3.86 -4.45
CA ARG A 251 9.82 -3.26 -3.39
C ARG A 251 9.31 -1.85 -3.69
N ARG A 252 9.76 -1.21 -4.77
CA ARG A 252 9.49 0.22 -5.03
C ARG A 252 8.00 0.58 -5.06
N TRP A 253 7.14 -0.36 -5.45
CA TRP A 253 5.70 -0.15 -5.49
C TRP A 253 5.06 -0.01 -4.10
N LEU A 254 5.68 -0.55 -3.04
CA LEU A 254 5.18 -0.47 -1.66
C LEU A 254 5.00 0.97 -1.17
N ARG A 255 5.69 1.93 -1.80
CA ARG A 255 5.50 3.35 -1.53
C ARG A 255 4.06 3.80 -1.71
N CYS A 256 3.24 3.21 -2.61
CA CYS A 256 1.83 3.61 -2.73
C CYS A 256 0.94 3.14 -1.57
N LEU A 257 1.50 2.35 -0.64
CA LEU A 257 0.88 1.91 0.59
C LEU A 257 1.47 2.63 1.82
N GLY A 258 2.37 3.61 1.63
CA GLY A 258 3.09 4.24 2.73
C GLY A 258 4.17 3.35 3.36
N LEU A 259 4.52 2.24 2.72
CA LEU A 259 5.54 1.29 3.18
C LEU A 259 6.88 1.55 2.48
N ARG A 260 8.00 1.30 3.18
CA ARG A 260 9.38 1.50 2.68
C ARG A 260 10.28 0.36 3.13
#